data_AF-A0A382JDJ1-F1
#
_entry.id   AF-A0A382JDJ1-F1
#
_cell.length_a   1.000
_cell.length_b   1.000
_cell.length_c   1.000
_cell.angle_alpha   90.00
_cell.angle_beta   90.00
_cell.angle_gamma   90.00
#
_symmetry.space_group_name_H-M   'P 1'
#
loop_
_entity.id
_entity.type
_entity.pdbx_description
1 polymer ?
#
loop_
_entity_poly.entity_id
_entity_poly.type
_entity_poly.pdbx_seq_one_letter_code
_entity_poly.pdbx_strand_id
1 'polypeptide(L)'
;MNLHGRLAVKSRRIWTSLVITGGAAALATSCGSQEPEEAPDVMADETQTAPAGAPTFSYDATWPKPLPNNWALGDVWGVAVDSQDNPWIAHANSERIQALLEEEGNELAPPIIQFDAEGNVLQAWGGPGEGYDWMEDTFAAEHGMFIDHEDNVWVIGGGTRADGGVTLKFTSAGEFLLQIGE
;
A
#
# COMPACT_ATOMS: atom_id res chain seq x y z
N MET A 1 -48.04 6.70 -36.94
CA MET A 1 -47.63 8.09 -36.66
C MET A 1 -46.13 8.24 -36.93
N ASN A 2 -45.77 9.09 -37.88
CA ASN A 2 -44.41 9.56 -38.11
C ASN A 2 -44.07 10.66 -37.08
N LEU A 3 -42.85 10.68 -36.56
CA LEU A 3 -42.11 11.92 -36.30
C LEU A 3 -40.61 11.65 -36.44
N HIS A 4 -40.00 12.48 -37.28
CA HIS A 4 -38.59 12.49 -37.69
C HIS A 4 -37.76 13.42 -36.80
N GLY A 5 -36.44 13.18 -36.71
CA GLY A 5 -35.44 14.18 -36.31
C GLY A 5 -34.05 13.54 -36.16
N ARG A 6 -33.28 13.39 -37.25
CA ARG A 6 -32.25 14.29 -37.80
C ARG A 6 -30.99 14.49 -36.92
N LEU A 7 -29.92 13.81 -37.38
CA LEU A 7 -28.48 14.09 -37.34
C LEU A 7 -27.99 15.46 -36.84
N ALA A 8 -26.89 15.44 -36.07
CA ALA A 8 -25.79 16.41 -36.21
C ALA A 8 -24.45 15.80 -35.74
N VAL A 9 -23.54 15.59 -36.71
CA VAL A 9 -22.09 15.41 -36.53
C VAL A 9 -21.42 16.77 -36.70
N LYS A 10 -20.45 17.11 -35.84
CA LYS A 10 -19.30 18.05 -36.06
C LYS A 10 -18.59 18.24 -34.70
N SER A 11 -17.28 18.40 -34.56
CA SER A 11 -16.13 18.47 -35.47
C SER A 11 -14.86 18.37 -34.63
N ARG A 12 -13.87 17.59 -35.08
CA ARG A 12 -12.49 17.58 -34.54
C ARG A 12 -11.82 18.94 -34.76
N ARG A 13 -10.98 19.39 -33.83
CA ARG A 13 -9.99 20.44 -34.07
C ARG A 13 -8.58 19.92 -33.76
N ILE A 14 -7.86 19.72 -34.85
CA ILE A 14 -6.44 19.43 -34.96
C ILE A 14 -5.71 20.78 -34.85
N TRP A 15 -4.61 20.85 -34.11
CA TRP A 15 -3.67 21.97 -34.19
C TRP A 15 -2.48 21.56 -35.06
N THR A 16 -2.25 22.30 -36.14
CA THR A 16 -1.11 22.16 -37.05
C THR A 16 -0.14 23.33 -36.85
N SER A 17 1.13 23.02 -37.07
CA SER A 17 2.40 23.68 -36.74
C SER A 17 2.60 25.13 -37.21
N LEU A 18 3.59 25.80 -36.61
CA LEU A 18 4.38 26.85 -37.29
C LEU A 18 5.87 26.48 -37.26
N VAL A 19 6.40 26.19 -38.44
CA VAL A 19 7.83 26.14 -38.77
C VAL A 19 8.21 27.51 -39.31
N ILE A 20 9.33 28.08 -38.85
CA ILE A 20 9.96 29.24 -39.49
C ILE A 20 11.36 28.82 -39.93
N THR A 21 11.61 28.85 -41.23
CA THR A 21 12.91 28.68 -41.86
C THR A 21 13.32 29.96 -42.58
N GLY A 22 14.58 30.36 -42.40
CA GLY A 22 15.41 30.87 -43.50
C GLY A 22 15.99 32.29 -43.37
N GLY A 23 17.32 32.40 -43.47
CA GLY A 23 18.01 33.61 -43.94
C GLY A 23 19.44 33.81 -43.43
N ALA A 24 20.44 33.39 -44.23
CA ALA A 24 21.87 33.47 -43.94
C ALA A 24 22.51 34.83 -44.26
N ALA A 25 23.58 35.19 -43.54
CA ALA A 25 24.64 36.10 -44.01
C ALA A 25 25.97 35.72 -43.35
N ALA A 26 26.98 35.44 -44.18
CA ALA A 26 28.34 35.07 -43.79
C ALA A 26 29.26 36.28 -43.81
N LEU A 27 30.15 36.40 -42.81
CA LEU A 27 31.42 37.15 -42.89
C LEU A 27 32.50 36.37 -42.10
N ALA A 28 33.65 36.23 -42.72
CA ALA A 28 34.78 35.38 -42.30
C ALA A 28 35.83 36.13 -41.46
N THR A 29 36.79 35.35 -40.94
CA THR A 29 38.08 35.72 -40.27
C THR A 29 37.91 36.06 -38.78
N SER A 30 38.65 35.49 -37.82
CA SER A 30 40.07 35.12 -37.80
C SER A 30 40.32 34.02 -36.74
N CYS A 31 41.21 33.07 -37.02
CA CYS A 31 41.77 32.15 -36.03
C CYS A 31 42.38 32.92 -34.86
N GLY A 32 41.93 32.62 -33.65
CA GLY A 32 42.58 32.98 -32.40
C GLY A 32 42.63 31.74 -31.52
N SER A 33 43.80 31.13 -31.41
CA SER A 33 44.09 30.04 -30.49
C SER A 33 44.03 30.55 -29.05
N GLN A 34 43.08 30.07 -28.25
CA GLN A 34 43.15 30.12 -26.79
C GLN A 34 43.40 28.70 -26.28
N GLU A 35 44.57 28.52 -25.71
CA GLU A 35 44.98 27.35 -24.95
C GLU A 35 44.06 27.20 -23.72
N PRO A 36 43.54 26.00 -23.41
CA PRO A 36 42.71 25.85 -22.23
C PRO A 36 43.59 25.92 -20.98
N GLU A 37 43.28 26.87 -20.10
CA GLU A 37 43.88 27.03 -18.79
C GLU A 37 43.59 25.78 -17.93
N GLU A 38 44.65 25.16 -17.40
CA GLU A 38 44.62 23.96 -16.58
C GLU A 38 43.93 24.27 -15.24
N ALA A 39 42.78 23.64 -14.98
CA ALA A 39 42.10 23.73 -13.68
C ALA A 39 42.89 22.93 -12.63
N PRO A 40 42.95 23.39 -11.36
CA PRO A 40 43.77 22.74 -10.34
C PRO A 40 43.22 21.36 -9.99
N ASP A 41 44.15 20.42 -9.79
CA ASP A 41 43.91 19.03 -9.40
C ASP A 41 43.29 19.00 -7.98
N VAL A 42 41.96 18.99 -7.91
CA VAL A 42 41.24 18.70 -6.68
C VAL A 42 41.37 17.21 -6.40
N MET A 43 42.39 16.88 -5.61
CA MET A 43 42.48 15.60 -4.91
C MET A 43 41.21 15.41 -4.08
N ALA A 44 40.26 14.67 -4.62
CA ALA A 44 39.14 14.15 -3.87
C ALA A 44 39.69 13.16 -2.85
N ASP A 45 39.48 13.45 -1.58
CA ASP A 45 39.50 12.45 -0.51
C ASP A 45 38.34 11.48 -0.78
N GLU A 46 38.58 10.50 -1.64
CA GLU A 46 37.71 9.34 -1.77
C GLU A 46 37.92 8.44 -0.56
N THR A 47 37.35 8.84 0.58
CA THR A 47 36.95 7.82 1.56
C THR A 47 35.74 7.08 0.96
N GLN A 48 36.03 6.19 0.01
CA GLN A 48 35.07 5.27 -0.58
C GLN A 48 34.66 4.28 0.50
N THR A 49 33.65 4.63 1.30
CA THR A 49 32.92 3.67 2.11
C THR A 49 32.30 2.67 1.14
N ALA A 50 32.90 1.48 1.05
CA ALA A 50 32.37 0.39 0.24
C ALA A 50 30.88 0.20 0.57
N PRO A 51 30.01 -0.09 -0.42
CA PRO A 51 28.61 -0.36 -0.13
C PRO A 51 28.54 -1.55 0.83
N ALA A 52 27.93 -1.34 2.00
CA ALA A 52 27.56 -2.43 2.88
C ALA A 52 26.81 -3.47 2.04
N GLY A 53 27.24 -4.73 2.08
CA GLY A 53 26.62 -5.80 1.31
C GLY A 53 25.10 -5.86 1.54
N ALA A 54 24.35 -6.39 0.58
CA ALA A 54 22.90 -6.52 0.71
C ALA A 54 22.54 -7.24 2.02
N PRO A 55 21.47 -6.83 2.72
CA PRO A 55 21.04 -7.49 3.95
C PRO A 55 20.75 -8.96 3.69
N THR A 56 21.16 -9.82 4.63
CA THR A 56 20.84 -11.25 4.63
C THR A 56 19.78 -11.52 5.69
N PHE A 57 18.84 -12.41 5.39
CA PHE A 57 17.75 -12.77 6.28
C PHE A 57 17.87 -14.23 6.72
N SER A 58 17.47 -14.51 7.96
CA SER A 58 17.31 -15.87 8.48
C SER A 58 15.88 -16.04 9.01
N TYR A 59 15.32 -17.23 8.85
CA TYR A 59 14.02 -17.57 9.42
C TYR A 59 14.12 -17.68 10.95
N ASP A 60 13.22 -17.01 11.65
CA ASP A 60 13.00 -17.18 13.10
C ASP A 60 11.73 -18.02 13.31
N ALA A 61 11.91 -19.24 13.81
CA ALA A 61 10.81 -20.16 14.08
C ALA A 61 10.09 -19.89 15.42
N THR A 62 10.61 -18.96 16.23
CA THR A 62 10.09 -18.62 17.55
C THR A 62 9.21 -17.38 17.55
N TRP A 63 9.09 -16.73 16.38
CA TRP A 63 8.24 -15.57 16.15
C TRP A 63 6.99 -15.97 15.34
N PRO A 64 5.78 -15.49 15.70
CA PRO A 64 5.47 -14.76 16.94
C PRO A 64 5.50 -15.70 18.17
N LYS A 65 5.48 -15.12 19.38
CA LYS A 65 5.31 -15.92 20.60
C LYS A 65 3.91 -16.56 20.62
N PRO A 66 3.70 -17.62 21.42
CA PRO A 66 2.36 -18.16 21.63
C PRO A 66 1.36 -17.05 21.99
N LEU A 67 0.25 -17.00 21.26
CA LEU A 67 -0.76 -15.98 21.47
C LEU A 67 -1.39 -16.12 22.87
N PRO A 68 -1.78 -15.00 23.51
CA PRO A 68 -2.48 -15.05 24.78
C PRO A 68 -3.87 -15.67 24.62
N ASN A 69 -4.56 -15.94 25.72
CA ASN A 69 -5.96 -16.39 25.75
C ASN A 69 -6.26 -17.66 24.93
N ASN A 70 -5.25 -18.50 24.70
CA ASN A 70 -5.39 -19.71 23.88
C ASN A 70 -5.89 -19.39 22.46
N TRP A 71 -5.48 -18.23 21.96
CA TRP A 71 -5.85 -17.75 20.65
C TRP A 71 -5.16 -18.52 19.54
N ALA A 72 -5.90 -18.72 18.45
CA ALA A 72 -5.41 -19.16 17.17
C ALA A 72 -5.85 -18.19 16.07
N LEU A 73 -5.04 -18.11 15.01
CA LEU A 73 -5.32 -17.28 13.85
C LEU A 73 -6.18 -18.05 12.85
N GLY A 74 -7.02 -17.31 12.11
CA GLY A 74 -7.61 -17.77 10.86
C GLY A 74 -6.62 -17.66 9.70
N ASP A 75 -7.13 -17.68 8.47
CA ASP A 75 -6.33 -17.43 7.27
C ASP A 75 -5.75 -16.01 7.31
N VAL A 76 -4.42 -15.89 7.24
CA VAL A 76 -3.72 -14.59 7.24
C VAL A 76 -3.77 -13.98 5.85
N TRP A 77 -4.25 -12.74 5.76
CA TRP A 77 -4.46 -12.05 4.49
C TRP A 77 -3.72 -10.71 4.39
N GLY A 78 -3.37 -10.10 5.52
CA GLY A 78 -2.63 -8.85 5.56
C GLY A 78 -1.49 -8.89 6.56
N VAL A 79 -0.36 -8.31 6.18
CA VAL A 79 0.75 -7.99 7.08
C VAL A 79 1.20 -6.56 6.81
N ALA A 80 1.49 -5.82 7.87
CA ALA A 80 1.98 -4.45 7.77
C ALA A 80 2.97 -4.18 8.92
N VAL A 81 3.69 -3.06 8.82
CA VAL A 81 4.57 -2.56 9.88
C VAL A 81 4.23 -1.09 10.07
N ASP A 82 4.07 -0.66 11.31
CA ASP A 82 3.76 0.74 11.63
C ASP A 82 5.02 1.61 11.74
N SER A 83 4.84 2.89 12.08
CA SER A 83 5.95 3.84 12.21
C SER A 83 6.95 3.52 13.34
N GLN A 84 6.61 2.56 14.22
CA GLN A 84 7.41 2.14 15.37
C GLN A 84 8.08 0.77 15.15
N ASP A 85 8.11 0.28 13.90
CA ASP A 85 8.63 -1.05 13.53
C ASP A 85 7.87 -2.22 14.18
N ASN A 86 6.62 -2.00 14.62
CA ASN A 86 5.78 -3.08 15.14
C ASN A 86 5.07 -3.79 13.98
N PRO A 87 5.18 -5.11 13.84
CA PRO A 87 4.42 -5.87 12.85
C PRO A 87 2.96 -6.05 13.24
N TRP A 88 2.08 -6.01 12.25
CA TRP A 88 0.65 -6.23 12.36
C TRP A 88 0.21 -7.38 11.46
N ILE A 89 -0.77 -8.15 11.91
CA ILE A 89 -1.42 -9.21 11.15
C ILE A 89 -2.91 -8.89 11.05
N ALA A 90 -3.45 -9.04 9.84
CA ALA A 90 -4.88 -9.14 9.56
C ALA A 90 -5.21 -10.56 9.12
N HIS A 91 -6.17 -11.19 9.78
CA HIS A 91 -6.61 -12.54 9.47
C HIS A 91 -8.13 -12.68 9.49
N ALA A 92 -8.60 -13.76 8.90
CA ALA A 92 -10.01 -14.11 8.83
C ALA A 92 -10.63 -14.31 10.22
N ASN A 93 -11.85 -13.80 10.42
CA ASN A 93 -12.63 -13.97 11.65
C ASN A 93 -14.04 -14.57 11.43
N SER A 94 -14.23 -15.49 10.47
CA SER A 94 -15.57 -16.03 10.19
C SER A 94 -16.04 -17.09 11.19
N GLU A 95 -17.37 -17.22 11.34
CA GLU A 95 -18.00 -18.27 12.16
C GLU A 95 -17.54 -19.67 11.77
N ARG A 96 -17.31 -19.91 10.47
CA ARG A 96 -16.76 -21.18 9.97
C ARG A 96 -15.39 -21.47 10.58
N ILE A 97 -14.49 -20.50 10.59
CA ILE A 97 -13.13 -20.66 11.14
C ILE A 97 -13.21 -20.84 12.65
N GLN A 98 -14.08 -20.06 13.31
CA GLN A 98 -14.31 -20.18 14.74
C GLN A 98 -14.70 -21.61 15.13
N ALA A 99 -15.69 -22.20 14.45
CA ALA A 99 -16.13 -23.56 14.73
C ALA A 99 -15.00 -24.61 14.57
N LEU A 100 -14.14 -24.45 13.56
CA LEU A 100 -13.00 -25.35 13.34
C LEU A 100 -11.96 -25.24 14.48
N LEU A 101 -11.67 -24.03 14.94
CA LEU A 101 -10.71 -23.80 16.01
C LEU A 101 -11.24 -24.27 17.37
N GLU A 102 -12.55 -24.13 17.62
CA GLU A 102 -13.19 -24.60 18.84
C GLU A 102 -13.13 -26.14 18.97
N GLU A 103 -13.19 -26.89 17.87
CA GLU A 103 -13.01 -28.36 17.87
C GLU A 103 -11.59 -28.77 18.32
N GLU A 104 -10.59 -27.92 18.06
CA GLU A 104 -9.21 -28.08 18.51
C GLU A 104 -8.98 -27.52 19.92
N GLY A 105 -10.02 -26.94 20.52
CA GLY A 105 -9.98 -26.32 21.83
C GLY A 105 -9.30 -24.96 21.84
N ASN A 106 -9.18 -24.27 20.69
CA ASN A 106 -8.62 -22.92 20.55
C ASN A 106 -9.74 -21.86 20.53
N GLU A 107 -9.38 -20.61 20.82
CA GLU A 107 -10.25 -19.44 20.66
C GLU A 107 -9.80 -18.65 19.42
N LEU A 108 -10.73 -18.19 18.57
CA LEU A 108 -10.38 -17.35 17.42
C LEU A 108 -9.97 -15.95 17.89
N ALA A 109 -8.76 -15.51 17.53
CA ALA A 109 -8.26 -14.20 17.90
C ALA A 109 -9.07 -13.05 17.22
N PRO A 110 -9.04 -11.82 17.77
CA PRO A 110 -9.53 -10.65 17.04
C PRO A 110 -8.78 -10.47 15.71
N PRO A 111 -9.45 -10.06 14.62
CA PRO A 111 -8.92 -10.14 13.25
C PRO A 111 -7.68 -9.28 13.00
N ILE A 112 -7.49 -8.20 13.77
CA ILE A 112 -6.33 -7.32 13.67
C ILE A 112 -5.50 -7.47 14.94
N ILE A 113 -4.23 -7.81 14.80
CA ILE A 113 -3.31 -8.01 15.93
C ILE A 113 -2.00 -7.28 15.65
N GLN A 114 -1.55 -6.48 16.61
CA GLN A 114 -0.23 -5.85 16.62
C GLN A 114 0.70 -6.63 17.54
N PHE A 115 1.94 -6.79 17.10
CA PHE A 115 3.02 -7.39 17.88
C PHE A 115 4.19 -6.43 18.03
N ASP A 116 4.99 -6.60 19.08
CA ASP A 116 6.34 -6.05 19.11
C ASP A 116 7.32 -6.89 18.28
N ALA A 117 8.56 -6.40 18.14
CA ALA A 117 9.63 -7.09 17.41
C ALA A 117 9.94 -8.49 17.98
N GLU A 118 9.76 -8.70 19.29
CA GLU A 118 9.93 -9.99 19.94
C GLU A 118 8.72 -10.92 19.80
N GLY A 119 7.64 -10.48 19.14
CA GLY A 119 6.45 -11.27 18.87
C GLY A 119 5.48 -11.35 20.05
N ASN A 120 5.56 -10.45 21.03
CA ASN A 120 4.51 -10.29 22.04
C ASN A 120 3.33 -9.51 21.45
N VAL A 121 2.11 -9.88 21.80
CA VAL A 121 0.91 -9.11 21.43
C VAL A 121 0.88 -7.78 22.19
N LEU A 122 0.78 -6.67 21.47
CA LEU A 122 0.60 -5.33 22.01
C LEU A 122 -0.88 -4.94 22.12
N GLN A 123 -1.65 -5.22 21.07
CA GLN A 123 -3.09 -5.01 21.02
C GLN A 123 -3.72 -5.94 19.98
N ALA A 124 -5.02 -6.16 20.13
CA ALA A 124 -5.83 -6.87 19.16
C ALA A 124 -7.25 -6.29 19.16
N TRP A 125 -7.83 -6.07 17.98
CA TRP A 125 -9.16 -5.48 17.81
C TRP A 125 -9.77 -5.86 16.46
N GLY A 126 -10.95 -5.34 16.18
CA GLY A 126 -11.65 -5.47 14.89
C GLY A 126 -12.83 -6.43 14.96
N GLY A 127 -13.43 -6.69 13.79
CA GLY A 127 -14.70 -7.40 13.70
C GLY A 127 -15.89 -6.45 13.53
N PRO A 128 -17.12 -6.99 13.53
CA PRO A 128 -18.35 -6.22 13.45
C PRO A 128 -18.41 -5.12 14.50
N GLY A 129 -18.87 -3.94 14.09
CA GLY A 129 -19.01 -2.79 14.98
C GLY A 129 -20.03 -1.79 14.46
N GLU A 130 -20.23 -0.71 15.21
CA GLU A 130 -21.16 0.34 14.82
C GLU A 130 -20.52 1.31 13.82
N GLY A 131 -21.29 1.66 12.78
CA GLY A 131 -20.91 2.71 11.82
C GLY A 131 -20.17 2.24 10.57
N TYR A 132 -19.94 0.94 10.43
CA TYR A 132 -19.31 0.35 9.25
C TYR A 132 -19.79 -1.09 8.99
N ASP A 133 -19.60 -1.53 7.76
CA ASP A 133 -19.90 -2.88 7.32
C ASP A 133 -18.62 -3.72 7.40
N TRP A 134 -18.47 -4.50 8.48
CA TRP A 134 -17.39 -5.46 8.57
C TRP A 134 -17.60 -6.58 7.56
N MET A 135 -16.53 -6.95 6.88
CA MET A 135 -16.58 -7.82 5.72
C MET A 135 -16.48 -9.29 6.13
N GLU A 136 -17.55 -9.83 6.71
CA GLU A 136 -17.59 -11.25 7.09
C GLU A 136 -17.89 -12.17 5.91
N ASP A 137 -17.14 -13.27 5.82
CA ASP A 137 -17.53 -14.57 5.25
C ASP A 137 -18.34 -14.56 3.93
N THR A 138 -17.93 -13.73 2.96
CA THR A 138 -18.43 -13.83 1.58
C THR A 138 -17.31 -14.20 0.61
N PHE A 139 -17.68 -14.65 -0.60
CA PHE A 139 -16.74 -14.92 -1.70
C PHE A 139 -15.88 -13.72 -2.12
N ALA A 140 -16.13 -12.53 -1.56
CA ALA A 140 -15.39 -11.30 -1.78
C ALA A 140 -14.47 -10.90 -0.60
N ALA A 141 -14.41 -11.68 0.49
CA ALA A 141 -13.70 -11.34 1.73
C ALA A 141 -12.15 -11.42 1.64
N GLU A 142 -11.54 -11.06 0.52
CA GLU A 142 -10.08 -11.02 0.40
C GLU A 142 -9.54 -9.78 1.13
N HIS A 143 -9.13 -9.93 2.40
CA HIS A 143 -8.77 -8.78 3.24
C HIS A 143 -7.29 -8.40 3.30
N GLY A 144 -6.92 -7.33 2.59
CA GLY A 144 -5.63 -6.67 2.72
C GLY A 144 -5.61 -5.67 3.89
N MET A 145 -4.42 -5.43 4.43
CA MET A 145 -4.18 -4.41 5.45
C MET A 145 -3.06 -3.46 5.02
N PHE A 146 -3.23 -2.18 5.31
CA PHE A 146 -2.22 -1.15 5.13
C PHE A 146 -2.21 -0.22 6.33
N ILE A 147 -1.03 0.24 6.73
CA ILE A 147 -0.86 1.24 7.79
C ILE A 147 -0.35 2.52 7.13
N ASP A 148 -1.09 3.62 7.29
CA ASP A 148 -0.67 4.90 6.73
C ASP A 148 0.35 5.62 7.63
N HIS A 149 0.90 6.72 7.11
CA HIS A 149 1.92 7.53 7.80
C HIS A 149 1.48 8.16 9.13
N GLU A 150 0.19 8.10 9.48
CA GLU A 150 -0.36 8.54 10.77
C GLU A 150 -0.71 7.34 11.67
N ASP A 151 -0.21 6.14 11.32
CA ASP A 151 -0.51 4.85 11.97
C ASP A 151 -2.00 4.49 11.99
N ASN A 152 -2.78 5.01 11.03
CA ASN A 152 -4.14 4.54 10.85
C ASN A 152 -4.12 3.20 10.11
N VAL A 153 -5.01 2.30 10.52
CA VAL A 153 -5.12 0.97 9.94
C VAL A 153 -6.24 0.94 8.91
N TRP A 154 -5.87 0.57 7.69
CA TRP A 154 -6.78 0.42 6.56
C TRP A 154 -7.00 -1.07 6.31
N VAL A 155 -8.27 -1.49 6.30
CA VAL A 155 -8.70 -2.86 6.02
C VAL A 155 -9.53 -2.84 4.75
N ILE A 156 -9.15 -3.62 3.75
CA ILE A 156 -9.73 -3.58 2.40
C ILE A 156 -10.24 -4.95 2.05
N GLY A 157 -11.43 -5.08 1.45
CA GLY A 157 -11.85 -6.31 0.77
C GLY A 157 -13.30 -6.24 0.33
N GLY A 158 -14.06 -7.32 0.45
CA GLY A 158 -15.37 -7.47 -0.17
C GLY A 158 -16.49 -6.66 0.47
N GLY A 159 -17.30 -5.99 -0.34
CA GLY A 159 -18.51 -5.31 0.12
C GLY A 159 -19.68 -6.27 0.38
N THR A 160 -20.81 -5.72 0.79
CA THR A 160 -22.08 -6.46 0.98
C THR A 160 -22.71 -6.92 -0.34
N ARG A 161 -22.17 -6.46 -1.47
CA ARG A 161 -22.56 -6.85 -2.83
C ARG A 161 -21.51 -7.72 -3.48
N ALA A 162 -21.95 -8.64 -4.34
CA ALA A 162 -21.08 -9.56 -5.06
C ALA A 162 -20.05 -8.88 -5.99
N ASP A 163 -20.29 -7.62 -6.38
CA ASP A 163 -19.40 -6.75 -7.15
C ASP A 163 -18.90 -5.54 -6.35
N GLY A 164 -19.19 -5.49 -5.04
CA GLY A 164 -18.81 -4.42 -4.14
C GLY A 164 -17.44 -4.65 -3.52
N GLY A 165 -16.72 -3.55 -3.30
CA GLY A 165 -15.52 -3.53 -2.47
C GLY A 165 -15.72 -2.48 -1.40
N VAL A 166 -15.30 -2.81 -0.17
CA VAL A 166 -15.32 -1.88 0.95
C VAL A 166 -13.91 -1.70 1.49
N THR A 167 -13.64 -0.49 1.97
CA THR A 167 -12.37 -0.12 2.59
C THR A 167 -12.69 0.64 3.86
N LEU A 168 -12.23 0.11 4.97
CA LEU A 168 -12.42 0.67 6.30
C LEU A 168 -11.12 1.29 6.77
N LYS A 169 -11.22 2.44 7.44
CA LYS A 169 -10.10 3.10 8.10
C LYS A 169 -10.39 3.18 9.59
N PHE A 170 -9.40 2.82 10.39
CA PHE A 170 -9.43 2.90 11.85
C PHE A 170 -8.22 3.69 12.35
N THR A 171 -8.30 4.25 13.56
CA THR A 171 -7.10 4.65 14.30
C THR A 171 -6.27 3.39 14.64
N SER A 172 -5.01 3.57 15.04
CA SER A 172 -4.19 2.46 15.55
C SER A 172 -4.89 1.70 16.69
N ALA A 173 -5.68 2.40 17.52
CA ALA A 173 -6.41 1.80 18.64
C ALA A 173 -7.73 1.09 18.24
N GLY A 174 -8.05 1.02 16.94
CA GLY A 174 -9.25 0.34 16.45
C GLY A 174 -10.52 1.19 16.48
N GLU A 175 -10.42 2.51 16.65
CA GLU A 175 -11.59 3.39 16.55
C GLU A 175 -11.91 3.66 15.08
N PHE A 176 -13.16 3.44 14.68
CA PHE A 176 -13.59 3.64 13.30
C PHE A 176 -13.52 5.12 12.89
N LEU A 177 -12.98 5.37 11.68
CA LEU A 177 -12.83 6.72 11.12
C LEU A 177 -13.71 6.94 9.89
N LEU A 178 -13.63 6.03 8.90
CA LEU A 178 -14.41 6.13 7.67
C LEU A 178 -14.51 4.81 6.93
N GLN A 179 -15.52 4.74 6.06
CA GLN A 179 -15.74 3.68 5.09
C GLN A 179 -15.79 4.25 3.68
N ILE A 180 -15.22 3.53 2.73
CA ILE A 180 -15.35 3.78 1.29
C ILE A 180 -15.93 2.52 0.65
N GLY A 181 -17.04 2.67 -0.09
CA GLY A 181 -17.75 1.53 -0.69
C GLY A 181 -18.85 0.97 0.21
N GLU A 182 -19.59 -0.01 -0.34
CA GLU A 182 -20.73 -0.71 0.28
C GLU A 182 -20.84 -2.14 -0.26
#